data_AF-A0A8T7AKQ7-F1
#
_entry.id   AF-A0A8T7AKQ7-F1
#
_cell.length_a   1.000
_cell.length_b   1.000
_cell.length_c   1.000
_cell.angle_alpha   90.00
_cell.angle_beta   90.00
_cell.angle_gamma   90.00
#
_symmetry.space_group_name_H-M   'P 1'
#
loop_
_entity.id
_entity.type
_entity.pdbx_description
1 polymer ?
#
loop_
_entity_poly.entity_id
_entity_poly.type
_entity_poly.pdbx_seq_one_letter_code
_entity_poly.pdbx_strand_id
1 'polypeptide(L)'
;MPLHLQPLDNSAELANYKSILIVSCPVCPPVSLASDMDSPFIEFFKHGIKTPAYENYLARIRESLGQRGIKTDVFTSYLPCAATCLWTSGQRKRLLRRAEDCDAALVMGCESARYTVEETLKGTDCDVILAMQLVGITNASLKFEFPLTVKLDNLAQVNANQR
;
A
#
# COMPACT_ATOMS: atom_id res chain seq x y z
N MET A 1 6.13 3.70 -14.86
CA MET A 1 6.11 2.25 -15.12
C MET A 1 5.46 1.57 -13.93
N PRO A 2 4.29 0.93 -14.10
CA PRO A 2 3.59 0.28 -13.00
C PRO A 2 4.42 -0.88 -12.43
N LEU A 3 4.56 -0.93 -11.11
CA LEU A 3 5.20 -2.03 -10.42
C LEU A 3 4.17 -3.11 -10.11
N HIS A 4 4.54 -4.37 -10.31
CA HIS A 4 3.77 -5.53 -9.88
C HIS A 4 4.24 -5.98 -8.49
N LEU A 5 3.37 -5.86 -7.50
CA LEU A 5 3.65 -6.15 -6.10
C LEU A 5 2.78 -7.29 -5.60
N GLN A 6 3.38 -8.23 -4.87
CA GLN A 6 2.66 -9.30 -4.18
C GLN A 6 2.73 -9.14 -2.66
N PRO A 7 1.67 -9.49 -1.91
CA PRO A 7 1.71 -9.56 -0.46
C PRO A 7 2.85 -10.42 0.09
N LEU A 8 3.50 -9.95 1.15
CA LEU A 8 4.40 -10.75 1.98
C LEU A 8 3.65 -11.30 3.20
N ASP A 9 3.95 -12.55 3.57
CA ASP A 9 3.47 -13.11 4.85
C ASP A 9 4.41 -12.67 5.98
N ASN A 10 4.03 -11.56 6.64
CA ASN A 10 4.74 -11.05 7.82
C ASN A 10 4.02 -11.41 9.12
N SER A 11 3.10 -12.39 9.09
CA SER A 11 2.21 -12.64 10.22
C SER A 11 2.93 -13.01 11.52
N ALA A 12 4.07 -13.69 11.43
CA ALA A 12 4.91 -14.03 12.58
C ALA A 12 5.66 -12.80 13.13
N GLU A 13 6.21 -11.95 12.26
CA GLU A 13 6.92 -10.73 12.66
C GLU A 13 5.96 -9.72 13.31
N LEU A 14 4.77 -9.54 12.72
CA LEU A 14 3.76 -8.58 13.19
C LEU A 14 3.19 -8.95 14.58
N ALA A 15 3.28 -10.21 14.99
CA ALA A 15 2.80 -10.66 16.30
C ALA A 15 3.62 -10.10 17.48
N ASN A 16 4.80 -9.52 17.22
CA ASN A 16 5.66 -8.95 18.26
C ASN A 16 5.29 -7.52 18.67
N TYR A 17 4.35 -6.88 17.96
CA TYR A 17 3.98 -5.47 18.16
C TYR A 17 2.58 -5.34 18.77
N LYS A 18 2.35 -4.27 19.53
CA LYS A 18 1.02 -3.97 20.13
C LYS A 18 0.24 -2.96 19.30
N SER A 19 0.95 -2.13 18.53
CA SER A 19 0.40 -1.08 17.71
C SER A 19 1.13 -0.96 16.37
N ILE A 20 0.37 -0.91 15.28
CA ILE A 20 0.89 -0.86 13.91
C ILE A 20 0.21 0.27 13.13
N LEU A 21 1.02 1.16 12.56
CA LEU A 21 0.58 2.14 11.57
C LEU A 21 0.75 1.56 10.16
N ILE A 22 -0.35 1.31 9.46
CA ILE A 22 -0.32 0.87 8.07
C ILE A 22 -0.07 2.09 7.18
N VAL A 23 1.12 2.17 6.59
CA VAL A 23 1.50 3.26 5.66
C VAL A 23 1.13 2.85 4.25
N SER A 24 0.06 3.44 3.73
CA SER A 24 -0.56 3.06 2.47
C SER A 24 -0.05 3.91 1.30
N CYS A 25 0.54 3.24 0.30
CA CYS A 25 0.84 3.83 -1.01
C CYS A 25 -0.34 3.61 -1.96
N PRO A 26 -1.10 4.64 -2.34
CA PRO A 26 -2.27 4.51 -3.19
C PRO A 26 -1.95 4.39 -4.70
N VAL A 27 -0.72 3.98 -5.08
CA VAL A 27 -0.29 3.95 -6.50
C VAL A 27 -0.01 2.55 -7.00
N CYS A 28 1.06 1.88 -6.52
CA CYS A 28 1.46 0.56 -7.04
C CYS A 28 0.64 -0.61 -6.46
N PRO A 29 0.37 -0.67 -5.14
CA PRO A 29 -0.46 -1.72 -4.55
C PRO A 29 -1.87 -1.85 -5.18
N PRO A 30 -2.64 -0.75 -5.39
CA PRO A 30 -3.96 -0.87 -5.98
C PRO A 30 -3.95 -1.48 -7.39
N VAL A 31 -2.95 -1.12 -8.21
CA VAL A 31 -2.81 -1.68 -9.57
C VAL A 31 -2.54 -3.18 -9.49
N SER A 32 -1.61 -3.60 -8.64
CA SER A 32 -1.22 -5.01 -8.51
C SER A 32 -2.37 -5.86 -7.99
N LEU A 33 -3.03 -5.42 -6.92
CA LEU A 33 -4.15 -6.14 -6.32
C LEU A 33 -5.38 -6.19 -7.23
N ALA A 34 -5.68 -5.10 -7.95
CA ALA A 34 -6.78 -5.09 -8.91
C ALA A 34 -6.53 -6.07 -10.06
N SER A 35 -5.29 -6.11 -10.57
CA SER A 35 -4.84 -7.04 -11.59
C SER A 35 -4.96 -8.50 -11.13
N ASP A 36 -4.43 -8.82 -9.94
CA ASP A 36 -4.39 -10.21 -9.46
C ASP A 36 -5.76 -10.78 -9.10
N MET A 37 -6.68 -9.91 -8.65
CA MET A 37 -8.03 -10.33 -8.25
C MET A 37 -9.08 -10.17 -9.36
N ASP A 38 -8.68 -9.84 -10.60
CA ASP A 38 -9.57 -9.51 -11.72
C ASP A 38 -10.74 -8.60 -11.29
N SER A 39 -10.38 -7.52 -10.60
CA SER A 39 -11.34 -6.65 -9.91
C SER A 39 -11.26 -5.21 -10.41
N PRO A 40 -12.33 -4.41 -10.21
CA PRO A 40 -12.30 -2.99 -10.52
C PRO A 40 -11.07 -2.30 -9.94
N PHE A 41 -10.30 -1.65 -10.80
CA PHE A 41 -9.16 -0.84 -10.37
C PHE A 41 -9.64 0.46 -9.74
N ILE A 42 -10.58 1.14 -10.41
CA ILE A 42 -11.22 2.36 -9.90
C ILE A 42 -12.74 2.24 -10.04
N GLU A 43 -13.45 2.64 -9.00
CA GLU A 43 -14.88 2.91 -9.05
C GLU A 43 -15.14 4.36 -8.67
N PHE A 44 -15.83 5.10 -9.55
CA PHE A 44 -16.22 6.48 -9.26
C PHE A 44 -17.59 6.50 -8.58
N PHE A 45 -17.61 6.80 -7.29
CA PHE A 45 -18.84 6.97 -6.52
C PHE A 45 -19.14 8.45 -6.27
N LYS A 46 -20.35 8.74 -5.78
CA LYS A 46 -20.78 10.10 -5.37
C LYS A 46 -19.85 10.80 -4.35
N HIS A 47 -18.95 10.05 -3.69
CA HIS A 47 -18.04 10.55 -2.66
C HIS A 47 -16.54 10.36 -2.99
N GLY A 48 -16.18 10.09 -4.25
CA GLY A 48 -14.79 10.06 -4.68
C GLY A 48 -14.38 8.81 -5.47
N ILE A 49 -13.06 8.63 -5.57
CA ILE A 49 -12.39 7.53 -6.28
C ILE A 49 -12.13 6.41 -5.27
N LYS A 50 -12.71 5.23 -5.50
CA LYS A 50 -12.40 4.03 -4.71
C LYS A 50 -11.48 3.08 -5.45
N THR A 51 -10.67 2.36 -4.70
CA THR A 51 -9.87 1.24 -5.19
C THR A 51 -10.29 -0.03 -4.43
N PRO A 52 -11.39 -0.70 -4.84
CA PRO A 52 -12.05 -1.72 -4.02
C PRO A 52 -11.13 -2.87 -3.60
N ALA A 53 -10.34 -3.39 -4.54
CA ALA A 53 -9.32 -4.41 -4.27
C ALA A 53 -8.42 -4.05 -3.10
N TYR A 54 -7.89 -2.82 -3.12
CA TYR A 54 -6.94 -2.36 -2.13
C TYR A 54 -7.60 -2.03 -0.79
N GLU A 55 -8.75 -1.36 -0.81
CA GLU A 55 -9.52 -1.05 0.40
C GLU A 55 -9.94 -2.32 1.14
N ASN A 56 -10.44 -3.32 0.40
CA ASN A 56 -10.82 -4.62 0.95
C ASN A 56 -9.61 -5.38 1.51
N TYR A 57 -8.45 -5.24 0.86
CA TYR A 57 -7.21 -5.85 1.34
C TYR A 57 -6.73 -5.19 2.65
N LEU A 58 -6.72 -3.85 2.73
CA LEU A 58 -6.40 -3.12 3.95
C LEU A 58 -7.37 -3.46 5.10
N ALA A 59 -8.67 -3.57 4.81
CA ALA A 59 -9.67 -3.96 5.80
C ALA A 59 -9.38 -5.36 6.37
N ARG A 60 -9.05 -6.33 5.51
CA ARG A 60 -8.68 -7.69 5.93
C ARG A 60 -7.43 -7.73 6.79
N ILE A 61 -6.39 -6.96 6.46
CA ILE A 61 -5.19 -6.84 7.29
C ILE A 61 -5.56 -6.31 8.68
N ARG A 62 -6.33 -5.22 8.74
CA ARG A 62 -6.73 -4.61 10.01
C ARG A 62 -7.56 -5.54 10.88
N GLU A 63 -8.51 -6.27 10.27
CA GLU A 63 -9.31 -7.27 10.96
C GLU A 63 -8.43 -8.39 11.52
N SER A 64 -7.54 -8.96 10.71
CA SER A 64 -6.62 -10.02 11.11
C SER A 64 -5.70 -9.60 12.27
N LEU A 65 -5.14 -8.39 12.20
CA LEU A 65 -4.33 -7.83 13.29
C LEU A 65 -5.17 -7.53 14.54
N GLY A 66 -6.38 -7.01 14.37
CA GLY A 66 -7.31 -6.73 15.46
C GLY A 66 -7.74 -8.00 16.22
N GLN A 67 -7.96 -9.11 15.52
CA GLN A 67 -8.24 -10.42 16.11
C GLN A 67 -7.09 -10.92 17.01
N ARG A 68 -5.87 -10.43 16.79
CA ARG A 68 -4.66 -10.72 17.60
C ARG A 68 -4.44 -9.69 18.71
N GLY A 69 -5.37 -8.75 18.90
CA GLY A 69 -5.27 -7.69 19.90
C GLY A 69 -4.32 -6.55 19.51
N ILE A 70 -3.89 -6.49 18.25
CA ILE A 70 -2.98 -5.45 17.75
C ILE A 70 -3.80 -4.24 17.32
N LYS A 71 -3.49 -3.06 17.90
CA LYS A 71 -4.11 -1.79 17.52
C LYS A 71 -3.59 -1.37 16.15
N THR A 72 -4.50 -1.07 15.23
CA THR A 72 -4.10 -0.62 13.87
C THR A 72 -4.69 0.74 13.53
N ASP A 73 -3.89 1.54 12.82
CA ASP A 73 -4.34 2.73 12.11
C ASP A 73 -3.82 2.74 10.68
N VAL A 74 -4.38 3.59 9.82
CA VAL A 74 -3.95 3.72 8.42
C VAL A 74 -3.55 5.16 8.12
N PHE A 75 -2.34 5.35 7.61
CA PHE A 75 -1.87 6.61 7.07
C PHE A 75 -1.79 6.55 5.54
N THR A 76 -2.56 7.42 4.88
CA THR A 76 -2.52 7.61 3.42
C THR A 76 -2.41 9.09 3.11
N SER A 77 -1.60 9.46 2.11
CA SER A 77 -1.46 10.84 1.67
C SER A 77 -1.49 10.93 0.15
N TYR A 78 -2.46 11.69 -0.38
CA TYR A 78 -2.68 11.85 -1.82
C TYR A 78 -2.06 13.13 -2.39
N LEU A 79 -1.95 14.19 -1.58
CA LEU A 79 -1.53 15.52 -2.02
C LEU A 79 -0.28 16.00 -1.25
N PRO A 80 0.68 16.64 -1.94
CA PRO A 80 0.70 16.96 -3.37
C PRO A 80 1.09 15.77 -4.27
N CYS A 81 1.70 14.71 -3.71
CA CYS A 81 2.06 13.52 -4.47
C CYS A 81 1.52 12.26 -3.79
N ALA A 82 0.78 11.45 -4.53
CA ALA A 82 0.18 10.23 -4.01
C ALA A 82 1.21 9.10 -3.84
N ALA A 83 2.28 9.09 -4.63
CA ALA A 83 3.31 8.07 -4.54
C ALA A 83 4.17 8.29 -3.29
N THR A 84 4.14 7.33 -2.35
CA THR A 84 4.90 7.38 -1.10
C THR A 84 6.39 7.63 -1.31
N CYS A 85 6.99 7.03 -2.34
CA CYS A 85 8.40 7.22 -2.69
C CYS A 85 8.75 8.66 -3.14
N LEU A 86 7.76 9.48 -3.46
CA LEU A 86 7.91 10.86 -3.92
C LEU A 86 7.32 11.87 -2.92
N TRP A 87 7.06 11.45 -1.68
CA TRP A 87 6.49 12.32 -0.67
C TRP A 87 7.40 13.49 -0.32
N THR A 88 6.78 14.67 -0.28
CA THR A 88 7.39 15.92 0.17
C THR A 88 7.74 15.87 1.65
N SER A 89 8.64 16.75 2.09
CA SER A 89 8.96 16.93 3.52
C SER A 89 7.72 17.15 4.39
N GLY A 90 6.72 17.88 3.88
CA GLY A 90 5.45 18.09 4.57
C GLY A 90 4.64 16.81 4.78
N GLN A 91 4.61 15.91 3.79
CA GLN A 91 3.94 14.61 3.93
C GLN A 91 4.71 13.69 4.88
N ARG A 92 6.05 13.68 4.80
CA ARG A 92 6.92 12.94 5.72
C ARG A 92 6.76 13.40 7.17
N LYS A 93 6.68 14.71 7.43
CA LYS A 93 6.41 15.25 8.77
C LYS A 93 5.05 14.83 9.34
N ARG A 94 4.02 14.66 8.49
CA ARG A 94 2.72 14.15 8.92
C ARG A 94 2.78 12.66 9.25
N LEU A 95 3.54 11.88 8.47
CA LEU A 95 3.80 10.47 8.79
C LEU A 95 4.46 10.37 10.16
N LEU A 96 5.55 11.13 10.39
CA LEU A 96 6.29 11.12 11.65
C LEU A 96 5.36 11.35 12.84
N ARG A 97 4.54 12.42 12.80
CA ARG A 97 3.55 12.71 13.85
C ARG A 97 2.53 11.60 14.07
N ARG A 98 2.16 10.87 13.02
CA ARG A 98 1.18 9.78 13.13
C ARG A 98 1.78 8.52 13.72
N ALA A 99 3.08 8.31 13.50
CA ALA A 99 3.83 7.15 13.96
C ALA A 99 4.37 7.28 15.39
N GLU A 100 4.31 8.48 16.01
CA GLU A 100 4.84 8.75 17.37
C GLU A 100 4.37 7.73 18.43
N ASP A 101 3.13 7.24 18.33
CA ASP A 101 2.54 6.29 19.29
C ASP A 101 2.40 4.85 18.75
N CYS A 102 3.17 4.48 17.72
CA CYS A 102 3.10 3.17 17.08
C CYS A 102 4.42 2.41 17.21
N ASP A 103 4.36 1.13 17.57
CA ASP A 103 5.54 0.28 17.71
C ASP A 103 6.15 -0.05 16.34
N ALA A 104 5.32 -0.18 15.30
CA ALA A 104 5.79 -0.42 13.94
C ALA A 104 4.96 0.27 12.86
N ALA A 105 5.59 0.52 11.72
CA ALA A 105 5.02 1.00 10.48
C ALA A 105 5.01 -0.14 9.44
N LEU A 106 3.83 -0.62 9.08
CA LEU A 106 3.63 -1.62 8.02
C LEU A 106 3.44 -0.93 6.68
N VAL A 107 4.45 -0.99 5.80
CA VAL A 107 4.48 -0.29 4.52
C VAL A 107 3.79 -1.11 3.44
N MET A 108 2.62 -0.65 3.04
CA MET A 108 1.87 -1.12 1.88
C MET A 108 2.34 -0.39 0.63
N GLY A 109 3.50 -0.79 0.10
CA GLY A 109 4.16 -0.16 -1.03
C GLY A 109 5.38 -0.97 -1.50
N CYS A 110 6.15 -0.43 -2.43
CA CYS A 110 7.40 -1.04 -2.87
C CYS A 110 8.58 -0.68 -1.95
N GLU A 111 9.75 -1.22 -2.24
CA GLU A 111 11.00 -1.00 -1.52
C GLU A 111 11.40 0.49 -1.51
N SER A 112 11.10 1.23 -2.58
CA SER A 112 11.33 2.68 -2.61
C SER A 112 10.41 3.45 -1.66
N ALA A 113 9.17 2.97 -1.47
CA ALA A 113 8.26 3.52 -0.46
C ALA A 113 8.76 3.17 0.95
N ARG A 114 9.22 1.93 1.18
CA ARG A 114 9.85 1.51 2.45
C ARG A 114 11.03 2.40 2.80
N TYR A 115 11.95 2.61 1.87
CA TYR A 115 13.11 3.50 2.08
C TYR A 115 12.69 4.92 2.49
N THR A 116 11.63 5.45 1.88
CA THR A 116 11.11 6.78 2.26
C THR A 116 10.54 6.79 3.67
N VAL A 117 9.85 5.74 4.09
CA VAL A 117 9.30 5.59 5.45
C VAL A 117 10.44 5.41 6.46
N GLU A 118 11.40 4.53 6.18
CA GLU A 118 12.59 4.32 7.02
C GLU A 118 13.36 5.61 7.26
N GLU A 119 13.68 6.35 6.21
CA GLU A 119 14.39 7.63 6.36
C GLU A 119 13.53 8.70 7.07
N THR A 120 12.21 8.60 7.00
CA THR A 120 11.31 9.53 7.71
C THR A 120 11.22 9.23 9.20
N LEU A 121 11.25 7.94 9.57
CA LEU A 121 11.14 7.46 10.96
C LEU A 121 12.50 7.22 11.61
N LYS A 122 13.59 7.55 10.91
CA LYS A 122 14.95 7.46 11.41
C LYS A 122 15.11 8.24 12.72
N GLY A 123 15.57 7.54 13.76
CA GLY A 123 15.72 8.12 15.11
C GLY A 123 14.47 8.04 15.97
N THR A 124 13.43 7.33 15.53
CA THR A 124 12.32 6.88 16.38
C THR A 124 12.50 5.40 16.74
N ASP A 125 11.75 4.92 17.73
CA ASP A 125 11.69 3.50 18.10
C ASP A 125 10.67 2.71 17.26
N CYS A 126 10.15 3.30 16.17
CA CYS A 126 9.13 2.69 15.32
C CYS A 126 9.79 1.83 14.23
N ASP A 127 9.60 0.52 14.31
CA ASP A 127 10.15 -0.43 13.32
C ASP A 127 9.45 -0.33 11.97
N VAL A 128 10.17 -0.54 10.86
CA VAL A 128 9.59 -0.44 9.51
C VAL A 128 9.59 -1.79 8.81
N ILE A 129 8.38 -2.26 8.48
CA ILE A 129 8.13 -3.59 7.92
C ILE A 129 7.52 -3.43 6.53
N LEU A 130 8.09 -4.12 5.54
CA LEU A 130 7.57 -4.10 4.17
C LEU A 130 6.48 -5.16 4.01
N ALA A 131 5.28 -4.77 3.60
CA ALA A 131 4.13 -5.66 3.45
C ALA A 131 4.00 -6.30 2.06
N MET A 132 4.77 -5.81 1.09
CA MET A 132 4.66 -6.24 -0.31
C MET A 132 6.02 -6.35 -0.97
N GLN A 133 6.19 -7.35 -1.83
CA GLN A 133 7.41 -7.58 -2.58
C GLN A 133 7.22 -7.21 -4.04
N LEU A 134 8.22 -6.55 -4.63
CA LEU A 134 8.29 -6.38 -6.07
C LEU A 134 8.59 -7.70 -6.78
N VAL A 135 7.66 -8.15 -7.62
CA VAL A 135 7.83 -9.38 -8.42
C VAL A 135 8.04 -9.08 -9.90
N GLY A 136 7.71 -7.88 -10.36
CA GLY A 136 7.88 -7.49 -11.75
C GLY A 136 7.37 -6.11 -12.09
N ILE A 137 7.33 -5.85 -13.38
CA ILE A 137 6.75 -4.65 -13.97
C ILE A 137 5.48 -5.06 -14.69
N THR A 138 4.40 -4.31 -14.46
CA THR A 138 3.14 -4.50 -15.19
C THR A 138 3.00 -3.42 -16.25
N ASN A 139 2.58 -3.82 -17.44
CA ASN A 139 1.98 -2.93 -18.43
C ASN A 139 0.50 -3.29 -18.54
N ALA A 140 -0.36 -2.28 -18.52
CA ALA A 140 -1.81 -2.46 -18.58
C ALA A 140 -2.43 -1.31 -19.38
N SER A 141 -3.47 -1.63 -20.14
CA SER A 141 -4.41 -0.65 -20.67
C SER A 141 -5.57 -0.45 -19.68
N LEU A 142 -6.17 0.73 -19.68
CA LEU A 142 -7.37 1.01 -18.88
C LEU A 142 -8.60 0.80 -19.74
N LYS A 143 -9.59 0.07 -19.23
CA LYS A 143 -10.88 -0.12 -19.88
C LYS A 143 -11.98 0.48 -19.00
N PHE A 144 -12.77 1.37 -19.58
CA PHE A 144 -13.94 1.93 -18.93
C PHE A 144 -15.15 1.03 -19.16
N GLU A 145 -15.83 0.68 -18.07
CA GLU A 145 -17.07 -0.09 -18.08
C GLU A 145 -18.20 0.72 -17.45
N PHE A 146 -19.38 0.63 -18.04
CA PHE A 146 -20.57 1.29 -17.50
C PHE A 146 -21.16 0.45 -16.37
N PRO A 147 -21.56 1.04 -15.22
CA PRO A 147 -21.51 2.48 -14.91
C PRO A 147 -20.23 2.90 -14.14
N LEU A 148 -19.39 3.73 -14.77
CA LEU A 148 -18.26 4.46 -14.14
C LEU A 148 -17.23 3.58 -13.39
N THR A 149 -16.92 2.41 -13.94
CA THR A 149 -15.88 1.52 -13.45
C THR A 149 -14.69 1.56 -14.40
N VAL A 150 -13.47 1.51 -13.85
CA VAL A 150 -12.24 1.31 -14.62
C VAL A 150 -11.64 -0.03 -14.22
N LYS A 151 -11.37 -0.87 -15.22
CA LYS A 151 -10.61 -2.11 -15.09
C LYS A 151 -9.26 -2.01 -15.79
N LEU A 152 -8.36 -2.91 -15.41
CA LEU A 152 -7.10 -3.13 -16.11
C LEU A 152 -7.34 -4.19 -17.20
N ASP A 153 -6.82 -3.94 -18.39
CA ASP A 153 -6.94 -4.81 -19.57
C ASP A 153 -5.57 -4.95 -20.27
N ASN A 154 -5.37 -5.98 -21.09
CA ASN A 154 -4.11 -6.30 -21.79
C ASN A 154 -2.88 -6.26 -20.86
N LEU A 155 -2.91 -7.11 -19.83
CA LEU A 155 -1.85 -7.21 -18.82
C LEU A 155 -0.64 -7.96 -19.40
N ALA A 156 0.47 -7.24 -19.56
CA ALA A 156 1.78 -7.86 -19.76
C ALA A 156 2.61 -7.68 -18.49
N GLN A 157 3.12 -8.77 -17.94
CA GLN A 157 4.00 -8.76 -16.77
C GLN A 157 5.39 -9.21 -17.19
N VAL A 158 6.40 -8.41 -16.81
CA VAL A 158 7.81 -8.77 -16.95
C VAL A 158 8.35 -9.04 -15.56
N ASN A 159 8.69 -10.31 -15.28
CA ASN A 159 9.17 -10.74 -13.99
C ASN A 159 10.55 -10.13 -13.68
N ALA A 160 10.73 -9.65 -12.46
CA ALA A 160 11.99 -9.08 -12.00
C ALA A 160 13.13 -10.13 -11.95
N ASN A 161 12.78 -11.42 -11.83
CA ASN A 161 13.70 -12.54 -11.68
C ASN A 161 14.12 -13.23 -13.00
N GLN A 162 13.83 -12.65 -14.16
CA GLN A 162 14.21 -13.21 -15.48
C GLN A 162 15.50 -12.61 -16.07
N ARG A 163 16.51 -12.32 -15.22
CA ARG A 163 17.86 -11.95 -15.70
C ARG A 163 18.88 -13.02 -15.39
#